data_AF-A0A2R4T383-F1
#
_entry.id   AF-A0A2R4T383-F1
#
_cell.length_a   1.000
_cell.length_b   1.000
_cell.length_c   1.000
_cell.angle_alpha   90.00
_cell.angle_beta   90.00
_cell.angle_gamma   90.00
#
_symmetry.space_group_name_H-M   'P 1'
#
loop_
_entity.id
_entity.type
_entity.pdbx_description
1 polymer ?
#
loop_
_entity_poly.entity_id
_entity_poly.type
_entity_poly.pdbx_seq_one_letter_code
_entity_poly.pdbx_strand_id
1 'polypeptide(L)'
;MLMETTPPPTAGLLASLGVWFWIDLTEAGHVAFLLLAHPPARRESESPESIEGDMRGLAAALNLADPSARLPDIGPRLVVHGRSALLSLDGCQAALHVPVSAEWSGFVSAGAPVAVAVGLDPLKPRTPFADVRPYVAEGAQRGRLFLGTTRAEPARRFIGVGGPPV
;
A
#
# COMPACT_ATOMS: atom_id res chain seq x y z
N MET A 1 -16.72 26.32 -1.60
CA MET A 1 -15.62 25.35 -1.78
C MET A 1 -16.15 24.02 -1.25
N LEU A 2 -16.71 23.18 -2.11
CA LEU A 2 -17.21 21.87 -1.72
C LEU A 2 -15.98 21.00 -1.47
N MET A 3 -15.79 20.54 -0.24
CA MET A 3 -14.81 19.49 0.03
C MET A 3 -15.37 18.24 -0.63
N GLU A 4 -14.76 17.81 -1.74
CA GLU A 4 -15.01 16.49 -2.30
C GLU A 4 -14.51 15.46 -1.28
N THR A 5 -15.41 15.06 -0.37
CA THR A 5 -15.16 13.98 0.58
C THR A 5 -14.98 12.72 -0.24
N THR A 6 -13.73 12.30 -0.43
CA THR A 6 -13.44 11.05 -1.12
C THR A 6 -13.96 9.90 -0.27
N PRO A 7 -14.75 8.97 -0.82
CA PRO A 7 -15.38 7.92 -0.02
C PRO A 7 -14.31 7.06 0.67
N PRO A 8 -14.56 6.60 1.91
CA PRO A 8 -13.64 5.71 2.60
C PRO A 8 -13.52 4.37 1.85
N PRO A 9 -12.35 3.71 1.87
CA PRO A 9 -12.15 2.44 1.19
C PRO A 9 -13.13 1.37 1.67
N THR A 10 -13.85 0.75 0.74
CA THR A 10 -14.76 -0.35 1.04
C THR A 10 -14.01 -1.68 1.08
N ALA A 11 -14.53 -2.67 1.82
CA ALA A 11 -13.95 -4.03 1.80
C ALA A 11 -13.96 -4.65 0.40
N GLY A 12 -14.96 -4.32 -0.43
CA GLY A 12 -15.06 -4.77 -1.82
C GLY A 12 -13.92 -4.22 -2.69
N LEU A 13 -13.57 -2.94 -2.51
CA LEU A 13 -12.40 -2.33 -3.15
C LEU A 13 -11.13 -3.03 -2.69
N LEU A 14 -10.90 -3.18 -1.38
CA LEU A 14 -9.69 -3.83 -0.88
C LEU A 14 -9.49 -5.25 -1.41
N ALA A 15 -10.59 -6.01 -1.55
CA ALA A 15 -10.57 -7.35 -2.11
C ALA A 15 -10.35 -7.40 -3.64
N SER A 16 -10.56 -6.30 -4.36
CA SER A 16 -10.35 -6.24 -5.82
C SER A 16 -8.93 -5.85 -6.22
N LEU A 17 -8.16 -5.24 -5.31
CA LEU A 17 -6.83 -4.68 -5.60
C LEU A 17 -5.83 -5.75 -6.07
N GLY A 18 -5.06 -5.39 -7.08
CA GLY A 18 -3.78 -6.02 -7.36
C GLY A 18 -2.71 -5.46 -6.44
N VAL A 19 -1.79 -6.32 -6.00
CA VAL A 19 -0.68 -5.94 -5.14
C VAL A 19 0.64 -6.46 -5.70
N TRP A 20 1.64 -5.58 -5.75
CA TRP A 20 3.01 -5.89 -6.14
C TRP A 20 3.96 -5.42 -5.06
N PHE A 21 5.00 -6.19 -4.81
CA PHE A 21 6.02 -5.87 -3.82
C PHE A 21 7.40 -6.27 -4.34
N TRP A 22 8.41 -5.48 -3.99
CA TRP A 22 9.80 -5.75 -4.31
C TRP A 22 10.71 -5.00 -3.33
N ILE A 23 12.01 -5.27 -3.40
CA ILE A 23 13.04 -4.47 -2.73
C ILE A 23 13.89 -3.84 -3.83
N ASP A 24 14.22 -2.57 -3.69
CA ASP A 24 15.07 -1.87 -4.66
C ASP A 24 16.11 -1.01 -3.96
N LEU A 25 17.21 -0.74 -4.67
CA LEU A 25 18.22 0.21 -4.22
C LEU A 25 17.85 1.62 -4.71
N THR A 26 17.76 2.56 -3.78
CA THR A 26 17.48 3.98 -4.04
C THR A 26 18.61 4.85 -3.49
N GLU A 27 18.55 6.16 -3.72
CA GLU A 27 19.46 7.12 -3.08
C GLU A 27 19.36 7.09 -1.54
N ALA A 28 18.21 6.67 -0.99
CA ALA A 28 18.01 6.47 0.45
C ALA A 28 18.50 5.10 0.95
N GLY A 29 19.13 4.30 0.09
CA GLY A 29 19.50 2.91 0.36
C GLY A 29 18.43 1.92 -0.10
N HIS A 30 18.47 0.71 0.44
CA HIS A 30 17.49 -0.33 0.12
C HIS A 30 16.13 0.04 0.70
N VAL A 31 15.09 0.00 -0.13
CA VAL A 31 13.71 0.32 0.22
C VAL A 31 12.81 -0.82 -0.22
N ALA A 32 11.89 -1.22 0.66
CA ALA A 32 10.82 -2.13 0.29
C ALA A 32 9.70 -1.32 -0.38
N PHE A 33 9.20 -1.81 -1.51
CA PHE A 33 8.08 -1.17 -2.22
C PHE A 33 6.84 -2.03 -2.11
N LEU A 34 5.70 -1.35 -2.04
CA LEU A 34 4.36 -1.92 -2.10
C LEU A 34 3.51 -1.08 -3.05
N LEU A 35 3.10 -1.64 -4.18
CA LEU A 35 2.22 -0.99 -5.15
C LEU A 35 0.82 -1.61 -5.08
N LEU A 36 -0.18 -0.73 -4.99
CA LEU A 36 -1.60 -1.04 -5.06
C LEU A 36 -2.19 -0.43 -6.34
N ALA A 37 -2.88 -1.24 -7.13
CA ALA A 37 -3.59 -0.76 -8.30
C ALA A 37 -4.88 -1.57 -8.52
N HIS A 38 -5.91 -0.91 -9.04
CA HIS A 38 -7.13 -1.62 -9.43
C HIS A 38 -6.89 -2.40 -10.73
N PRO A 39 -7.42 -3.62 -10.89
CA PRO A 39 -7.45 -4.27 -12.19
C PRO A 39 -8.32 -3.49 -13.20
N PRO A 40 -8.23 -3.77 -14.51
CA PRO A 40 -9.22 -3.25 -15.46
C PRO A 40 -10.64 -3.61 -15.02
N ALA A 41 -11.61 -2.72 -15.30
CA ALA A 41 -13.02 -2.92 -14.97
C ALA A 41 -13.51 -4.29 -15.48
N ARG A 42 -14.20 -5.02 -14.61
CA ARG A 42 -14.73 -6.37 -14.87
C ARG A 42 -16.25 -6.42 -14.82
N ARG A 43 -16.88 -5.50 -14.08
CA ARG A 43 -18.32 -5.47 -13.86
C ARG A 43 -18.95 -4.33 -14.66
N GLU A 44 -20.18 -4.50 -15.11
CA GLU A 44 -20.92 -3.45 -15.82
C GLU A 44 -21.14 -2.19 -14.96
N SER A 45 -21.15 -2.34 -13.63
CA SER A 45 -21.25 -1.23 -12.68
C SER A 45 -19.94 -0.47 -12.46
N GLU A 46 -18.81 -0.97 -12.96
CA GLU A 46 -17.49 -0.34 -12.81
C GLU A 46 -17.22 0.56 -14.00
N SER A 47 -17.13 1.86 -13.76
CA SER A 47 -16.63 2.84 -14.75
C SER A 47 -15.20 3.28 -14.40
N PRO A 48 -14.39 3.71 -15.39
CA PRO A 48 -13.07 4.28 -15.13
C PRO A 48 -13.10 5.41 -14.10
N GLU A 49 -14.12 6.26 -14.13
CA GLU A 49 -14.29 7.40 -13.21
C GLU A 49 -14.59 6.92 -11.79
N SER A 50 -15.45 5.90 -11.64
CA SER A 50 -15.74 5.31 -10.33
C SER A 50 -14.50 4.65 -9.70
N ILE A 51 -13.73 3.90 -10.50
CA ILE A 51 -12.49 3.28 -10.06
C ILE A 51 -11.45 4.34 -9.68
N GLU A 52 -11.29 5.40 -10.48
CA GLU A 52 -10.36 6.47 -10.15
C GLU A 52 -10.77 7.18 -8.84
N GLY A 53 -12.06 7.43 -8.64
CA GLY A 53 -12.58 8.00 -7.38
C GLY A 53 -12.25 7.12 -6.17
N ASP A 54 -12.47 5.81 -6.29
CA ASP A 54 -12.16 4.83 -5.26
C ASP A 54 -10.65 4.76 -4.96
N MET A 55 -9.80 4.76 -5.99
CA MET A 55 -8.34 4.72 -5.83
C MET A 55 -7.78 6.02 -5.24
N ARG A 56 -8.39 7.19 -5.55
CA ARG A 56 -8.08 8.45 -4.87
C ARG A 56 -8.51 8.40 -3.40
N GLY A 57 -9.65 7.79 -3.10
CA GLY A 57 -10.11 7.59 -1.71
C GLY A 57 -9.17 6.70 -0.92
N LEU A 58 -8.66 5.65 -1.55
CA LEU A 58 -7.61 4.80 -0.99
C LEU A 58 -6.32 5.57 -0.72
N ALA A 59 -5.85 6.38 -1.66
CA ALA A 59 -4.66 7.21 -1.46
C ALA A 59 -4.84 8.22 -0.31
N ALA A 60 -6.02 8.84 -0.21
CA ALA A 60 -6.37 9.75 0.88
C ALA A 60 -6.41 9.04 2.23
N ALA A 61 -7.02 7.84 2.32
CA ALA A 61 -7.08 7.05 3.55
C ALA A 61 -5.71 6.55 4.03
N LEU A 62 -4.72 6.52 3.13
CA LEU A 62 -3.32 6.23 3.45
C LEU A 62 -2.49 7.50 3.69
N ASN A 63 -3.06 8.70 3.54
CA ASN A 63 -2.37 9.99 3.58
C ASN A 63 -1.19 10.09 2.59
N LEU A 64 -1.35 9.53 1.40
CA LEU A 64 -0.32 9.58 0.35
C LEU A 64 -0.35 10.93 -0.37
N ALA A 65 0.78 11.32 -0.96
CA ALA A 65 0.93 12.55 -1.72
C ALA A 65 1.37 12.27 -3.16
N ASP A 66 1.25 13.28 -4.02
CA ASP A 66 1.85 13.23 -5.35
C ASP A 66 3.39 13.06 -5.24
N PRO A 67 4.02 12.16 -6.02
CA PRO A 67 5.46 11.92 -6.00
C PRO A 67 6.34 13.14 -6.28
N SER A 68 5.80 14.17 -6.94
CA SER A 68 6.50 15.45 -7.16
C SER A 68 6.63 16.30 -5.88
N ALA A 69 5.84 15.98 -4.84
CA ALA A 69 5.94 16.59 -3.53
C ALA A 69 6.93 15.83 -2.63
N ARG A 70 7.27 16.42 -1.47
CA ARG A 70 8.00 15.68 -0.43
C ARG A 70 7.16 14.47 0.00
N LEU A 71 7.75 13.28 -0.06
CA LEU A 71 7.08 12.05 0.34
C LEU A 71 6.71 12.10 1.84
N PRO A 72 5.42 11.91 2.18
CA PRO A 72 4.99 11.91 3.57
C PRO A 72 5.42 10.61 4.27
N ASP A 73 5.88 10.71 5.52
CA ASP A 73 5.88 9.56 6.46
C ASP A 73 4.46 9.41 7.00
N ILE A 74 3.81 8.30 6.64
CA ILE A 74 2.41 8.00 7.00
C ILE A 74 2.29 7.23 8.33
N GLY A 75 3.40 7.15 9.08
CA GLY A 75 3.50 6.44 10.34
C GLY A 75 3.61 4.92 10.16
N PRO A 76 3.65 4.15 11.27
CA PRO A 76 3.65 2.70 11.20
C PRO A 76 2.26 2.19 10.78
N ARG A 77 2.17 1.53 9.62
CA ARG A 77 0.91 1.03 9.05
C ARG A 77 0.92 -0.46 8.73
N LEU A 78 2.06 -1.13 8.93
CA LEU A 78 2.24 -2.53 8.52
C LEU A 78 2.37 -3.45 9.72
N VAL A 79 1.52 -4.47 9.80
CA VAL A 79 1.77 -5.62 10.67
C VAL A 79 2.28 -6.76 9.80
N VAL A 80 3.52 -7.19 10.04
CA VAL A 80 4.19 -8.22 9.24
C VAL A 80 4.28 -9.52 10.03
N HIS A 81 3.87 -10.62 9.41
CA HIS A 81 3.95 -11.96 10.00
C HIS A 81 4.19 -13.02 8.92
N GLY A 82 5.32 -13.73 9.01
CA GLY A 82 5.67 -14.79 8.07
C GLY A 82 5.74 -14.26 6.63
N ARG A 83 4.85 -14.75 5.76
CA ARG A 83 4.76 -14.34 4.34
C ARG A 83 3.54 -13.45 4.07
N SER A 84 3.12 -12.69 5.07
CA SER A 84 1.96 -11.81 4.98
C SER A 84 2.25 -10.48 5.66
N ALA A 85 1.70 -9.41 5.09
CA ALA A 85 1.62 -8.11 5.72
C ALA A 85 0.15 -7.64 5.72
N LEU A 86 -0.24 -6.93 6.77
CA LEU A 86 -1.52 -6.23 6.84
C LEU A 86 -1.24 -4.73 6.81
N LEU A 87 -1.83 -4.03 5.84
CA LEU A 87 -1.75 -2.58 5.72
C LEU A 87 -3.02 -1.94 6.29
N SER A 88 -2.84 -1.15 7.35
CA SER A 88 -3.91 -0.41 8.03
C SER A 88 -4.26 0.89 7.29
N LEU A 89 -5.54 1.23 7.25
CA LEU A 89 -6.11 2.36 6.53
C LEU A 89 -6.87 3.26 7.50
N ASP A 90 -6.71 4.59 7.39
CA ASP A 90 -7.54 5.50 8.19
C ASP A 90 -9.01 5.41 7.78
N GLY A 91 -9.91 5.51 8.76
CA GLY A 91 -11.34 5.46 8.50
C GLY A 91 -11.89 4.11 8.03
N CYS A 92 -11.06 3.05 7.99
CA CYS A 92 -11.49 1.69 7.65
C CYS A 92 -11.21 0.72 8.81
N GLN A 93 -12.22 -0.06 9.20
CA GLN A 93 -12.06 -1.15 10.19
C GLN A 93 -11.35 -2.38 9.58
N ALA A 94 -11.24 -2.44 8.25
CA ALA A 94 -10.54 -3.50 7.54
C ALA A 94 -9.10 -3.11 7.23
N ALA A 95 -8.21 -4.08 7.26
CA ALA A 95 -6.83 -3.95 6.77
C ALA A 95 -6.70 -4.66 5.42
N LEU A 96 -5.84 -4.14 4.55
CA LEU A 96 -5.50 -4.81 3.31
C LEU A 96 -4.50 -5.94 3.58
N HIS A 97 -4.87 -7.17 3.25
CA HIS A 97 -3.94 -8.29 3.28
C HIS A 97 -3.04 -8.29 2.04
N VAL A 98 -1.74 -8.40 2.27
CA VAL A 98 -0.71 -8.41 1.25
C VAL A 98 0.10 -9.70 1.37
N PRO A 99 0.01 -10.63 0.40
CA PRO A 99 0.94 -11.74 0.33
C PRO A 99 2.33 -11.21 -0.06
N VAL A 100 3.36 -11.59 0.70
CA VAL A 100 4.75 -11.14 0.48
C VAL A 100 5.74 -12.31 0.46
N SER A 101 6.97 -12.07 -0.01
CA SER A 101 8.07 -13.02 0.14
C SER A 101 8.63 -13.00 1.56
N ALA A 102 9.32 -14.08 1.96
CA ALA A 102 10.02 -14.13 3.25
C ALA A 102 11.15 -13.10 3.32
N GLU A 103 11.81 -12.84 2.20
CA GLU A 103 12.85 -11.81 2.07
C GLU A 103 12.30 -10.41 2.34
N TRP A 104 11.19 -10.04 1.68
CA TRP A 104 10.55 -8.75 1.89
C TRP A 104 10.07 -8.59 3.33
N SER A 105 9.41 -9.62 3.86
CA SER A 105 8.93 -9.65 5.25
C SER A 105 10.07 -9.50 6.26
N GLY A 106 11.19 -10.22 6.07
CA GLY A 106 12.37 -10.12 6.92
C GLY A 106 13.02 -8.74 6.86
N PHE A 107 13.15 -8.18 5.67
CA PHE A 107 13.70 -6.84 5.45
C PHE A 107 12.88 -5.77 6.18
N VAL A 108 11.55 -5.80 6.03
CA VAL A 108 10.65 -4.86 6.70
C VAL A 108 10.60 -5.07 8.22
N SER A 109 10.62 -6.33 8.67
CA SER A 109 10.66 -6.67 10.10
C SER A 109 11.96 -6.22 10.79
N ALA A 110 13.05 -6.08 10.03
CA ALA A 110 14.32 -5.53 10.51
C ALA A 110 14.30 -3.99 10.64
N GLY A 111 13.18 -3.34 10.33
CA GLY A 111 13.00 -1.89 10.46
C GLY A 111 13.26 -1.12 9.16
N ALA A 112 13.39 -1.79 8.02
CA ALA A 112 13.53 -1.12 6.74
C ALA A 112 12.28 -0.27 6.40
N PRO A 113 12.47 0.89 5.75
CA PRO A 113 11.36 1.71 5.28
C PRO A 113 10.61 1.00 4.14
N VAL A 114 9.30 1.25 4.08
CA VAL A 114 8.44 0.78 3.00
C VAL A 114 7.85 1.97 2.26
N ALA A 115 8.09 2.07 0.95
CA ALA A 115 7.37 2.98 0.08
C ALA A 115 6.05 2.33 -0.37
N VAL A 116 4.92 2.96 -0.03
CA VAL A 116 3.58 2.52 -0.45
C VAL A 116 3.09 3.43 -1.56
N ALA A 117 2.72 2.83 -2.68
CA ALA A 117 2.24 3.51 -3.87
C ALA A 117 0.82 3.08 -4.21
N VAL A 118 0.00 4.04 -4.61
CA VAL A 118 -1.34 3.83 -5.18
C VAL A 118 -1.36 4.38 -6.60
N GLY A 119 -1.59 3.52 -7.58
CA GLY A 119 -1.73 3.93 -8.97
C GLY A 119 -3.18 4.11 -9.37
N LEU A 120 -3.45 5.14 -10.18
CA LEU A 120 -4.80 5.45 -10.68
C LEU A 120 -5.14 4.73 -11.99
N ASP A 121 -4.12 4.30 -12.74
CA ASP A 121 -4.32 3.57 -13.99
C ASP A 121 -4.50 2.07 -13.72
N PRO A 122 -5.39 1.38 -14.46
CA PRO A 122 -5.64 -0.02 -14.22
C PRO A 122 -4.40 -0.87 -14.53
N LEU A 123 -4.09 -1.82 -13.65
CA LEU A 123 -2.98 -2.75 -13.83
C LEU A 123 -3.49 -4.20 -13.76
N LYS A 124 -3.25 -4.96 -14.83
CA LYS A 124 -3.71 -6.36 -14.89
C LYS A 124 -3.12 -7.16 -13.72
N PRO A 125 -3.89 -8.02 -13.03
CA PRO A 125 -3.31 -8.85 -12.00
C PRO A 125 -2.17 -9.70 -12.55
N ARG A 126 -1.13 -9.92 -11.74
CA ARG A 126 0.06 -10.69 -12.13
C ARG A 126 0.87 -10.09 -13.28
N THR A 127 0.71 -8.78 -13.57
CA THR A 127 1.64 -8.07 -14.46
C THR A 127 3.09 -8.36 -14.03
N PRO A 128 3.95 -8.80 -14.96
CA PRO A 128 5.36 -9.06 -14.67
C PRO A 128 6.07 -7.83 -14.13
N PHE A 129 7.07 -8.04 -13.27
CA PHE A 129 7.79 -6.92 -12.64
C PHE A 129 8.48 -5.99 -13.65
N ALA A 130 8.91 -6.54 -14.80
CA ALA A 130 9.48 -5.75 -15.90
C ALA A 130 8.52 -4.65 -16.41
N ASP A 131 7.21 -4.88 -16.33
CA ASP A 131 6.17 -3.94 -16.76
C ASP A 131 5.64 -3.07 -15.60
N VAL A 132 5.83 -3.52 -14.36
CA VAL A 132 5.49 -2.73 -13.15
C VAL A 132 6.39 -1.49 -13.03
N ARG A 133 7.67 -1.62 -13.36
CA ARG A 133 8.63 -0.50 -13.28
C ARG A 133 8.25 0.67 -14.20
N PRO A 134 8.00 0.47 -15.51
CA PRO A 134 7.46 1.50 -16.40
C PRO A 134 6.16 2.10 -15.88
N TYR A 135 5.22 1.26 -15.41
CA TYR A 135 3.95 1.73 -14.85
C TYR A 135 4.15 2.74 -13.70
N VAL A 136 5.04 2.45 -12.75
CA VAL A 136 5.34 3.36 -11.63
C VAL A 136 5.99 4.65 -12.13
N ALA A 137 6.97 4.55 -13.04
CA ALA A 137 7.68 5.71 -13.55
C ALA A 137 6.77 6.65 -14.37
N GLU A 138 5.96 6.09 -15.27
CA GLU A 138 5.01 6.84 -16.08
C GLU A 138 3.87 7.42 -15.23
N GLY A 139 3.35 6.63 -14.28
CA GLY A 139 2.32 7.07 -13.35
C GLY A 139 2.80 8.25 -12.50
N ALA A 140 4.03 8.19 -11.97
CA ALA A 140 4.61 9.31 -11.22
C ALA A 140 4.80 10.56 -12.10
N GLN A 141 5.31 10.42 -13.33
CA GLN A 141 5.51 11.56 -14.24
C GLN A 141 4.19 12.22 -14.66
N ARG A 142 3.10 11.44 -14.75
CA ARG A 142 1.78 11.92 -15.19
C ARG A 142 0.88 12.37 -14.04
N GLY A 143 1.34 12.35 -12.79
CA GLY A 143 0.50 12.64 -11.61
C GLY A 143 -0.63 11.62 -11.42
N ARG A 144 -0.40 10.37 -11.84
CA ARG A 144 -1.34 9.23 -11.75
C ARG A 144 -0.86 8.15 -10.78
N LEU A 145 0.05 8.53 -9.89
CA LEU A 145 0.55 7.73 -8.78
C LEU A 145 0.54 8.59 -7.52
N PHE A 146 0.17 8.03 -6.39
CA PHE A 146 0.37 8.63 -5.07
C PHE A 146 1.35 7.78 -4.28
N LEU A 147 2.22 8.40 -3.48
CA LEU A 147 3.30 7.74 -2.77
C LEU A 147 3.46 8.29 -1.34
N GLY A 148 3.92 7.43 -0.45
CA GLY A 148 4.28 7.76 0.93
C GLY A 148 5.19 6.69 1.51
N THR A 149 5.80 6.97 2.65
CA THR A 149 6.68 6.03 3.35
C THR A 149 6.05 5.58 4.67
N THR A 150 6.18 4.29 4.97
CA THR A 150 5.70 3.66 6.19
C THR A 150 6.76 2.69 6.72
N ARG A 151 6.42 2.02 7.82
CA ARG A 151 7.25 0.98 8.46
C ARG A 151 6.36 -0.06 9.11
N ALA A 152 6.96 -1.19 9.47
CA ALA A 152 6.34 -2.14 10.37
C ALA A 152 5.96 -1.47 11.71
N GLU A 153 4.79 -1.82 12.23
CA GLU A 153 4.49 -1.63 13.63
C GLU A 153 5.58 -2.33 14.46
N PRO A 154 6.09 -1.67 15.50
CA PRO A 154 7.00 -2.33 16.41
C PRO A 154 6.30 -3.57 16.96
N ALA A 155 6.97 -4.73 16.90
CA ALA A 155 6.45 -5.94 17.49
C ALA A 155 6.04 -5.62 18.93
N ARG A 156 4.75 -5.73 19.24
CA ARG A 156 4.29 -5.59 20.62
C ARG A 156 4.99 -6.71 21.39
N ARG A 157 5.98 -6.35 22.20
CA ARG A 157 6.51 -7.28 23.21
C ARG A 157 5.33 -7.61 24.09
N PHE A 158 4.77 -8.81 23.91
CA PHE A 158 3.97 -9.40 24.97
C PHE A 158 4.94 -9.59 26.14
N ILE A 159 4.90 -8.65 27.09
CA ILE A 159 5.40 -8.92 28.42
C ILE A 159 4.44 -9.97 28.95
N GLY A 160 4.83 -11.25 28.84
CA GLY A 160 4.09 -12.33 29.44
C GLY A 160 3.87 -11.96 30.91
N VAL A 161 2.61 -11.83 31.30
CA VAL A 161 2.26 -11.71 32.71
C VAL A 161 2.82 -12.98 33.34
N GLY A 162 3.86 -12.83 34.15
CA GLY A 162 4.46 -13.94 34.88
C GLY A 162 3.37 -14.66 35.66
N GLY A 163 2.98 -15.84 35.17
CA GLY A 163 2.22 -16.77 35.99
C GLY A 163 3.11 -17.18 37.17
N PRO A 164 2.58 -17.24 38.40
CA PRO A 164 3.38 -17.67 39.54
C PRO A 164 3.80 -19.14 39.33
N PRO A 165 4.97 -19.54 39.87
CA PRO A 165 5.37 -20.93 39.86
C PRO A 165 4.34 -21.76 40.65
N VAL A 166 3.90 -22.86 40.04
CA VAL A 166 3.22 -23.97 40.74
C VAL A 166 4.24 -24.84 41.46
#